data_AF-A0A7S0TZP7-F1
#
_entry.id   AF-A0A7S0TZP7-F1
#
_cell.length_a   1.000
_cell.length_b   1.000
_cell.length_c   1.000
_cell.angle_alpha   90.00
_cell.angle_beta   90.00
_cell.angle_gamma   90.00
#
_symmetry.space_group_name_H-M   'P 1'
#
loop_
_entity.id
_entity.type
_entity.pdbx_description
1 polymer ?
#
loop_
_entity_poly.entity_id
_entity_poly.type
_entity_poly.pdbx_seq_one_letter_code
_entity_poly.pdbx_strand_id
1 'polypeptide(L)'
;GMSVDVTLAVCYLACEAAREGVTTHDLVSWAEAGTDFPFLNFWTTLPDNLRYHLKPKLIPSPILVHKLAIWVSKAAAFQRTPQNFSLLVERFVNDLKLPSITYPTTLRMHAIREH
;
A
#
# COMPACT_ATOMS: atom_id res chain seq x y z
N GLY A 1 18.84 -4.15 -9.82
CA GLY A 1 18.17 -3.51 -8.68
C GLY A 1 16.75 -4.02 -8.59
N MET A 2 16.22 -4.21 -7.38
CA MET A 2 14.81 -4.60 -7.19
C MET A 2 13.91 -3.45 -7.66
N SER A 3 12.79 -3.77 -8.35
CA SER A 3 11.83 -2.75 -8.78
C SER A 3 11.18 -2.06 -7.57
N VAL A 4 10.86 -0.77 -7.71
CA VAL A 4 10.09 0.02 -6.75
C VAL A 4 8.79 -0.71 -6.37
N ASP A 5 8.06 -1.23 -7.37
CA ASP A 5 6.78 -1.90 -7.11
C ASP A 5 6.94 -3.19 -6.30
N VAL A 6 8.05 -3.92 -6.49
CA VAL A 6 8.34 -5.14 -5.73
C VAL A 6 8.65 -4.77 -4.28
N THR A 7 9.37 -3.67 -4.07
CA THR A 7 9.66 -3.18 -2.71
C THR A 7 8.38 -2.76 -2.00
N LEU A 8 7.51 -1.99 -2.67
CA LEU A 8 6.20 -1.61 -2.14
C LEU A 8 5.30 -2.83 -1.90
N ALA A 9 5.38 -3.85 -2.74
CA ALA A 9 4.64 -5.10 -2.54
C ALA A 9 5.10 -5.85 -1.28
N VAL A 10 6.40 -5.88 -1.00
CA VAL A 10 6.93 -6.48 0.24
C VAL A 10 6.49 -5.67 1.46
N CYS A 11 6.57 -4.34 1.41
CA CYS A 11 6.07 -3.47 2.48
C CYS A 11 4.56 -3.68 2.73
N TYR A 12 3.78 -3.81 1.67
CA TYR A 12 2.36 -4.11 1.76
C TYR A 12 2.08 -5.45 2.45
N LEU A 13 2.82 -6.52 2.11
CA LEU A 13 2.69 -7.81 2.78
C LEU A 13 3.04 -7.72 4.28
N ALA A 14 4.04 -6.92 4.65
CA ALA A 14 4.37 -6.69 6.05
C ALA A 14 3.24 -5.94 6.80
N CYS A 15 2.61 -4.94 6.17
CA CYS A 15 1.44 -4.27 6.74
C CYS A 15 0.25 -5.23 6.90
N GLU A 16 0.00 -6.10 5.93
CA GLU A 16 -1.04 -7.14 6.05
C GLU A 16 -0.74 -8.10 7.21
N ALA A 17 0.51 -8.54 7.36
CA ALA A 17 0.94 -9.42 8.45
C ALA A 17 0.76 -8.76 9.83
N ALA A 18 1.03 -7.46 9.92
CA ALA A 18 0.83 -6.65 11.13
C ALA A 18 -0.65 -6.28 11.37
N ARG A 19 -1.55 -6.62 10.44
CA ARG A 19 -2.98 -6.25 10.45
C ARG A 19 -3.22 -4.74 10.49
N GLU A 20 -2.32 -4.00 9.88
CA GLU A 20 -2.43 -2.55 9.75
C GLU A 20 -3.55 -2.16 8.79
N GLY A 21 -4.20 -1.04 9.08
CA GLY A 21 -5.21 -0.45 8.21
C GLY A 21 -4.54 0.31 7.07
N VAL A 22 -3.76 -0.38 6.22
CA VAL A 22 -2.98 0.21 5.12
C VAL A 22 -3.37 -0.45 3.80
N THR A 23 -3.54 0.36 2.77
CA THR A 23 -3.85 -0.05 1.39
C THR A 23 -2.64 0.16 0.49
N THR A 24 -2.67 -0.45 -0.71
CA THR A 24 -1.64 -0.20 -1.71
C THR A 24 -1.65 1.24 -2.22
N HIS A 25 -2.79 1.95 -2.11
CA HIS A 25 -2.86 3.36 -2.46
C HIS A 25 -2.05 4.23 -1.49
N ASP A 26 -2.10 3.92 -0.19
CA ASP A 26 -1.35 4.67 0.82
C ASP A 26 0.15 4.54 0.59
N LEU A 27 0.63 3.30 0.36
CA LEU A 27 2.05 3.04 0.09
C LEU A 27 2.57 3.76 -1.16
N VAL A 28 1.76 3.79 -2.22
CA VAL A 28 2.09 4.53 -3.45
C VAL A 28 2.13 6.03 -3.17
N SER A 29 1.13 6.56 -2.48
CA SER A 29 1.07 7.98 -2.13
C SER A 29 2.24 8.41 -1.25
N TRP A 30 2.64 7.60 -0.27
CA TRP A 30 3.80 7.85 0.58
C TRP A 30 5.12 7.75 -0.19
N ALA A 31 5.22 6.82 -1.14
CA ALA A 31 6.36 6.72 -2.04
C ALA A 31 6.50 7.95 -2.94
N GLU A 32 5.39 8.46 -3.46
CA GLU A 32 5.34 9.69 -4.26
C GLU A 32 5.66 10.94 -3.43
N ALA A 33 5.14 11.03 -2.21
CA ALA A 33 5.42 12.12 -1.27
C ALA A 33 6.89 12.13 -0.82
N GLY A 34 7.53 10.96 -0.76
CA GLY A 34 8.96 10.86 -0.55
C GLY A 34 9.45 10.91 0.88
N THR A 35 8.53 10.99 1.84
CA THR A 35 8.80 11.11 3.27
C THR A 35 9.12 9.76 3.90
N ASP A 36 8.37 8.73 3.51
CA ASP A 36 8.38 7.42 4.19
C ASP A 36 9.22 6.36 3.47
N PHE A 37 9.60 6.65 2.21
CA PHE A 37 10.47 5.79 1.40
C PHE A 37 11.69 6.56 0.86
N PRO A 38 12.67 6.91 1.71
CA PRO A 38 13.82 7.73 1.31
C PRO A 38 14.63 7.10 0.16
N PHE A 39 14.70 5.77 0.12
CA PHE A 39 15.40 5.04 -0.94
C PHE A 39 14.69 5.13 -2.30
N LEU A 40 13.41 5.49 -2.36
CA LEU A 40 12.71 5.75 -3.62
C LEU A 40 13.02 7.15 -4.15
N ASN A 41 13.42 8.05 -3.26
CA ASN A 41 13.82 9.42 -3.57
C ASN A 41 15.34 9.67 -3.51
N PHE A 42 16.16 8.62 -3.45
CA PHE A 42 17.63 8.75 -3.44
C PHE A 42 18.17 9.58 -4.63
N TRP A 43 17.47 9.56 -5.77
CA TRP A 43 17.83 10.34 -6.95
C TRP A 43 17.75 11.86 -6.70
N THR A 44 16.93 12.31 -5.74
CA THR A 44 16.84 13.72 -5.34
C THR A 44 18.12 14.21 -4.66
N THR A 45 18.88 13.34 -4.01
CA THR A 45 20.17 13.71 -3.39
C THR A 45 21.34 13.68 -4.36
N LEU A 46 21.12 13.24 -5.61
CA LEU A 46 22.16 13.17 -6.63
C LEU A 46 22.40 14.54 -7.30
N PRO A 47 23.64 14.82 -7.77
CA PRO A 47 23.94 15.97 -8.60
C PRO A 47 23.13 15.96 -9.91
N ASP A 48 22.85 17.13 -10.49
CA ASP A 48 21.90 17.29 -11.61
C ASP A 48 22.22 16.43 -12.85
N ASN A 49 23.51 16.25 -13.16
CA ASN A 49 23.96 15.41 -14.27
C ASN A 49 23.59 13.93 -14.08
N LEU A 50 23.55 13.44 -12.84
CA LEU A 50 23.17 12.05 -12.53
C LEU A 50 21.66 11.92 -12.30
N ARG A 51 21.02 12.98 -11.81
CA ARG A 51 19.58 13.02 -11.52
C ARG A 51 18.74 12.72 -12.76
N TYR A 52 19.10 13.28 -13.92
CA TYR A 52 18.38 13.03 -15.18
C TYR A 52 18.44 11.56 -15.64
N HIS A 53 19.58 10.89 -15.40
CA HIS A 53 19.80 9.50 -15.84
C HIS A 53 19.27 8.46 -14.85
N LEU A 54 19.22 8.79 -13.56
CA LEU A 54 18.90 7.86 -12.49
C LEU A 54 17.52 8.10 -11.86
N LYS A 55 16.79 9.15 -12.27
CA LYS A 55 15.39 9.34 -11.86
C LYS A 55 14.58 8.10 -12.28
N PRO A 56 13.92 7.41 -11.33
CA PRO A 56 13.03 6.31 -11.66
C PRO A 56 11.95 6.82 -12.62
N LYS A 57 11.82 6.17 -13.79
CA LYS A 57 10.77 6.49 -14.77
C LYS A 57 9.39 5.98 -14.36
N LEU A 58 9.31 5.19 -13.30
CA LEU A 58 8.10 4.44 -12.96
C LEU A 58 7.28 5.19 -11.92
N ILE A 59 6.04 5.50 -12.28
CA ILE A 59 4.99 5.87 -11.34
C ILE A 59 4.44 4.54 -10.78
N PRO A 60 4.66 4.23 -9.50
CA PRO A 60 4.19 2.97 -8.95
C PRO A 60 2.65 2.91 -9.01
N SER A 61 2.11 1.79 -9.47
CA SER A 61 0.66 1.62 -9.62
C SER A 61 0.10 0.80 -8.45
N PRO A 62 -0.94 1.27 -7.72
CA PRO A 62 -1.52 0.50 -6.61
C PRO A 62 -2.00 -0.89 -7.03
N ILE A 63 -2.49 -1.02 -8.26
CA ILE A 63 -2.93 -2.29 -8.85
C ILE A 63 -1.74 -3.21 -9.10
N LEU A 64 -0.64 -2.68 -9.63
CA LEU A 64 0.57 -3.45 -9.87
C LEU A 64 1.19 -3.92 -8.55
N VAL A 65 1.28 -3.05 -7.55
CA VAL A 65 1.75 -3.38 -6.20
C VAL A 65 0.92 -4.53 -5.60
N HIS A 66 -0.40 -4.48 -5.71
CA HIS A 66 -1.27 -5.55 -5.20
C HIS A 66 -1.04 -6.88 -5.94
N LYS A 67 -0.93 -6.86 -7.28
CA LYS A 67 -0.64 -8.05 -8.08
C LYS A 67 0.71 -8.66 -7.74
N LEU A 68 1.73 -7.81 -7.55
CA LEU A 68 3.06 -8.25 -7.15
C LEU A 68 3.06 -8.80 -5.73
N ALA A 69 2.28 -8.23 -4.79
CA ALA A 69 2.15 -8.79 -3.45
C ALA A 69 1.59 -10.21 -3.47
N ILE A 70 0.58 -10.49 -4.30
CA ILE A 70 0.07 -11.86 -4.52
C ILE A 70 1.15 -12.77 -5.08
N TRP A 71 1.94 -12.29 -6.05
CA TRP A 71 2.99 -13.09 -6.66
C TRP A 71 4.14 -13.37 -5.67
N VAL A 72 4.61 -12.35 -4.96
CA VAL A 72 5.67 -12.43 -3.94
C VAL A 72 5.24 -13.36 -2.81
N SER A 73 4.00 -13.28 -2.33
CA SER A 73 3.54 -14.16 -1.26
C SER A 73 3.57 -15.63 -1.68
N LYS A 74 3.18 -15.94 -2.93
CA LYS A 74 3.27 -17.29 -3.49
C LYS A 74 4.71 -17.74 -3.64
N ALA A 75 5.57 -16.89 -4.21
CA ALA A 75 6.98 -17.20 -4.43
C ALA A 75 7.73 -17.45 -3.11
N ALA A 76 7.38 -16.73 -2.05
CA ALA A 76 7.97 -16.86 -0.73
C ALA A 76 7.27 -17.90 0.18
N ALA A 77 6.26 -18.62 -0.32
CA ALA A 77 5.39 -19.48 0.48
C ALA A 77 4.83 -18.77 1.75
N PHE A 78 4.62 -17.45 1.65
CA PHE A 78 4.12 -16.62 2.73
C PHE A 78 2.59 -16.72 2.79
N GLN A 79 2.08 -17.17 3.94
CA GLN A 79 0.65 -17.20 4.19
C GLN A 79 0.14 -15.78 4.48
N ARG A 80 -0.65 -15.24 3.55
CA ARG A 80 -1.24 -13.91 3.73
C ARG A 80 -2.31 -13.93 4.80
N THR A 81 -2.27 -12.93 5.66
CA THR A 81 -3.34 -12.63 6.61
C THR A 81 -4.42 -11.82 5.88
N PRO A 82 -5.72 -12.10 6.11
CA PRO A 82 -6.78 -11.25 5.60
C PRO A 82 -6.61 -9.81 6.10
N GLN A 83 -6.91 -8.84 5.25
CA GLN A 83 -6.94 -7.44 5.67
C GLN A 83 -7.92 -7.23 6.83
N ASN A 84 -7.56 -6.33 7.75
CA ASN A 84 -8.44 -5.92 8.83
C ASN A 84 -9.52 -4.97 8.28
N PHE A 85 -10.58 -5.55 7.72
CA PHE A 85 -11.66 -4.79 7.09
C PHE A 85 -12.28 -3.76 8.02
N SER A 86 -12.52 -4.12 9.29
CA SER A 86 -13.08 -3.19 10.28
C SER A 86 -12.21 -1.95 10.47
N LEU A 87 -10.89 -2.15 10.63
CA LEU A 87 -9.96 -1.04 10.77
C LEU A 87 -9.92 -0.14 9.52
N LEU A 88 -9.97 -0.74 8.32
CA LEU A 88 -10.04 0.03 7.08
C LEU A 88 -11.30 0.89 6.97
N VAL A 89 -12.46 0.34 7.36
CA VAL A 89 -13.73 1.09 7.35
C VAL A 89 -13.69 2.23 8.36
N GLU A 90 -13.20 1.98 9.58
CA GLU A 90 -13.04 3.02 10.61
C GLU A 90 -12.15 4.16 10.10
N ARG A 91 -11.01 3.81 9.50
CA ARG A 91 -10.08 4.78 8.90
C ARG A 91 -10.76 5.62 7.82
N PHE A 92 -11.44 5.01 6.85
CA PHE A 92 -12.11 5.76 5.80
C PHE A 92 -13.23 6.67 6.32
N VAL A 93 -13.97 6.23 7.35
CA VAL A 93 -14.98 7.07 8.00
C VAL A 93 -14.34 8.31 8.63
N ASN A 94 -13.20 8.15 9.29
CA ASN A 94 -12.46 9.26 9.90
C ASN A 94 -11.82 10.18 8.84
N ASP A 95 -11.11 9.62 7.86
CA ASP A 95 -10.38 10.38 6.82
C ASP A 95 -11.33 11.22 5.97
N LEU A 96 -12.47 10.65 5.60
CA LEU A 96 -13.49 11.32 4.77
C LEU A 96 -14.52 12.10 5.61
N LYS A 97 -14.38 12.10 6.95
CA LYS A 97 -15.31 12.72 7.89
C LYS A 97 -16.77 12.31 7.65
N LEU A 98 -16.99 11.02 7.43
CA LEU A 98 -18.31 10.47 7.15
C LEU A 98 -19.16 10.43 8.43
N PRO A 99 -20.50 10.35 8.28
CA PRO A 99 -21.39 10.14 9.41
C PRO A 99 -21.02 8.89 10.21
N SER A 100 -21.15 8.95 11.53
CA SER A 100 -20.82 7.82 12.43
C SER A 100 -21.62 6.55 12.14
N ILE A 101 -22.81 6.68 11.53
CA ILE A 101 -23.65 5.55 11.11
C ILE A 101 -23.02 4.75 9.95
N THR A 102 -22.10 5.33 9.19
CA THR A 102 -21.46 4.68 8.03
C THR A 102 -20.66 3.46 8.48
N TYR A 103 -19.91 3.55 9.58
CA TYR A 103 -19.10 2.43 10.10
C TYR A 103 -19.92 1.16 10.37
N PRO A 104 -20.92 1.16 11.29
CA PRO A 104 -21.69 -0.04 11.57
C PRO A 104 -22.53 -0.50 10.37
N THR A 105 -22.94 0.40 9.49
CA THR A 105 -23.69 0.05 8.27
C THR A 105 -22.82 -0.74 7.30
N THR A 106 -21.61 -0.27 7.02
CA THR A 106 -20.67 -0.96 6.12
C THR A 106 -20.25 -2.33 6.66
N LEU A 107 -20.02 -2.44 7.98
CA LEU A 107 -19.71 -3.74 8.59
C LEU A 107 -20.84 -4.74 8.43
N ARG A 108 -22.10 -4.31 8.63
CA ARG A 108 -23.27 -5.18 8.42
C ARG A 108 -23.39 -5.65 6.96
N MET A 109 -23.18 -4.74 6.01
CA MET A 109 -23.22 -5.08 4.59
C MET A 109 -22.13 -6.09 4.19
N HIS A 110 -20.94 -5.97 4.77
CA HIS A 110 -19.85 -6.91 4.54
C HIS A 110 -20.17 -8.30 5.11
N ALA A 111 -20.67 -8.37 6.36
CA ALA A 111 -21.04 -9.62 6.99
C ALA A 111 -22.16 -10.37 6.23
N ILE A 112 -23.12 -9.65 5.65
CA ILE A 112 -24.18 -10.27 4.81
C ILE A 112 -23.60 -10.89 3.52
N ARG A 113 -22.49 -10.35 2.99
CA ARG A 113 -21.85 -10.87 1.77
C ARG A 113 -20.98 -12.10 1.99
N GLU A 114 -20.54 -12.34 3.21
CA GLU A 114 -19.70 -13.49 3.56
C GLU A 114 -20.52 -14.75 3.94
N HIS A 115 -21.85 -14.63 3.95
CA HIS A 115 -22.83 -15.70 4.22
C HIS A 115 -23.74 -15.93 3.02
#